data_AF-A0A0R0MNL4-F1
#
_entry.id   AF-A0A0R0MNL4-F1
#
_cell.length_a   1.000
_cell.length_b   1.000
_cell.length_c   1.000
_cell.angle_alpha   90.00
_cell.angle_beta   90.00
_cell.angle_gamma   90.00
#
_symmetry.space_group_name_H-M   'P 1'
#
loop_
_entity.id
_entity.type
_entity.pdbx_description
1 polymer ?
#
loop_
_entity_poly.entity_id
_entity_poly.type
_entity_poly.pdbx_seq_one_letter_code
_entity_poly.pdbx_strand_id
1 'polypeptide(L)'
;MDALGARAALAEAAQHTLDLQYYILRKDTTTQLLIARVLRAAQRGVRVRLLVDDLDAAGKDLDLAALAGFANVEVRVFNPFSSRGSFGVSQLLEFIGNGQRLNRRMHNKLWVADNAMAVIGGRNLGDEYFDASGQLNFSDLDMLVAGPAVTEISRGFDAYWNSEWAVPIQAFVAQAPPPEALARFEQDLQARVAGFRDTDYARALREGGIGSTLRAGRIPLIMAPASVFADPPHKVVAGSEASGTNPVFAERIRPLVTQARGELILISPYFIPSEQGMLAFEKLVQRGVRVRVLTNSLASADVVPLAHAGYARHRERLLAAGVELHEMRPEQLETLRNRLGGTSAAYLHTKAIVIDRQHVVVGSMNLDPRSRQSNTEVGLLAESQELGEIIGRLFDDAIRPARAFRVSLVDTEGEGLPRQLRWTTEEQGVPVRYEEEPLVGFWRRLFSRLLGMVAPEDLL
;
A
#
# COMPACT_ATOMS: atom_id res chain seq x y z
N MET A 1 -11.48 4.61 -7.78
CA MET A 1 -12.87 4.97 -7.38
C MET A 1 -13.57 3.97 -6.44
N ASP A 2 -13.66 2.68 -6.75
CA ASP A 2 -14.43 1.70 -5.94
C ASP A 2 -14.03 1.66 -4.47
N ALA A 3 -12.72 1.68 -4.20
CA ALA A 3 -12.17 1.69 -2.85
C ALA A 3 -12.64 2.88 -1.99
N LEU A 4 -12.81 4.06 -2.60
CA LEU A 4 -13.37 5.25 -1.94
C LEU A 4 -14.87 5.05 -1.66
N GLY A 5 -15.60 4.53 -2.65
CA GLY A 5 -17.03 4.26 -2.54
C GLY A 5 -17.37 3.25 -1.46
N ALA A 6 -16.57 2.19 -1.32
CA ALA A 6 -16.71 1.18 -0.26
C ALA A 6 -16.58 1.80 1.13
N ARG A 7 -15.49 2.53 1.38
CA ARG A 7 -15.23 3.19 2.68
C ARG A 7 -16.32 4.20 3.03
N ALA A 8 -16.72 5.01 2.05
CA ALA A 8 -17.81 5.98 2.23
C ALA A 8 -19.14 5.29 2.57
N ALA A 9 -19.50 4.21 1.86
CA ALA A 9 -20.71 3.45 2.13
C ALA A 9 -20.67 2.77 3.51
N LEU A 10 -19.52 2.23 3.92
CA LEU A 10 -19.35 1.64 5.26
C LEU A 10 -19.49 2.69 6.37
N ALA A 11 -18.91 3.88 6.25
CA ALA A 11 -19.13 4.94 7.24
C ALA A 11 -20.57 5.47 7.26
N GLU A 12 -21.26 5.49 6.12
CA GLU A 12 -22.69 5.82 6.06
C GLU A 12 -23.55 4.75 6.74
N ALA A 13 -23.22 3.47 6.55
CA ALA A 13 -23.97 2.34 7.08
C ALA A 13 -23.68 2.02 8.55
N ALA A 14 -22.50 2.40 9.07
CA ALA A 14 -22.08 2.08 10.43
C ALA A 14 -23.09 2.55 11.48
N GLN A 15 -23.38 1.67 12.44
CA GLN A 15 -24.40 1.86 13.49
C GLN A 15 -23.79 1.93 14.90
N HIS A 16 -22.65 1.30 15.12
CA HIS A 16 -22.07 1.12 16.46
C HIS A 16 -20.62 1.56 16.52
N THR A 17 -19.77 1.07 15.61
CA THR A 17 -18.32 1.33 15.67
C THR A 17 -17.73 1.58 14.28
N LEU A 18 -16.71 2.44 14.24
CA LEU A 18 -15.89 2.67 13.06
C LEU A 18 -14.42 2.80 13.48
N ASP A 19 -13.62 1.78 13.18
CA ASP A 19 -12.21 1.71 13.54
C ASP A 19 -11.34 1.85 12.30
N LEU A 20 -10.46 2.86 12.29
CA LEU A 20 -9.67 3.30 11.15
C LEU A 20 -8.19 3.30 11.51
N GLN A 21 -7.35 2.64 10.70
CA GLN A 21 -5.91 2.57 10.92
C GLN A 21 -5.19 2.92 9.62
N TYR A 22 -4.34 3.95 9.61
CA TYR A 22 -3.67 4.42 8.39
C TYR A 22 -2.25 4.94 8.60
N TYR A 23 -1.37 4.59 7.66
CA TYR A 23 -0.02 5.16 7.58
C TYR A 23 -0.02 6.61 7.08
N ILE A 24 -0.76 6.89 6.00
CA ILE A 24 -0.87 8.23 5.40
C ILE A 24 -2.35 8.64 5.27
N LEU A 25 -2.61 9.88 5.68
CA LEU A 25 -3.87 10.62 5.65
C LEU A 25 -3.64 12.02 5.06
N ARG A 26 -3.81 12.20 3.75
CA ARG A 26 -3.60 13.48 3.07
C ARG A 26 -4.68 14.52 3.43
N LYS A 27 -4.36 15.82 3.28
CA LYS A 27 -5.33 16.92 3.43
C LYS A 27 -5.94 17.34 2.08
N ASP A 28 -6.47 16.36 1.35
CA ASP A 28 -6.96 16.51 -0.01
C ASP A 28 -8.45 16.19 -0.15
N THR A 29 -8.97 16.15 -1.37
CA THR A 29 -10.42 16.12 -1.60
C THR A 29 -11.03 14.82 -1.10
N THR A 30 -10.50 13.68 -1.56
CA THR A 30 -11.02 12.34 -1.25
C THR A 30 -10.90 11.99 0.23
N THR A 31 -9.79 12.36 0.87
CA THR A 31 -9.62 12.13 2.30
C THR A 31 -10.59 12.95 3.13
N GLN A 32 -10.76 14.23 2.81
CA GLN A 32 -11.66 15.11 3.54
C GLN A 32 -13.13 14.70 3.37
N LEU A 33 -13.50 14.15 2.20
CA LEU A 33 -14.82 13.53 2.00
C LEU A 33 -15.03 12.36 2.95
N LEU A 34 -14.05 11.46 3.09
CA LEU A 34 -14.13 10.34 4.03
C LEU A 34 -14.22 10.84 5.47
N ILE A 35 -13.38 11.80 5.87
CA ILE A 35 -13.44 12.41 7.22
C ILE A 35 -14.80 13.04 7.49
N ALA A 36 -15.41 13.73 6.52
CA ALA A 36 -16.76 14.27 6.67
C ALA A 36 -17.82 13.16 6.91
N ARG A 37 -17.67 11.99 6.28
CA ARG A 37 -18.56 10.84 6.53
C ARG A 37 -18.31 10.18 7.89
N VAL A 38 -17.06 10.09 8.30
CA VAL A 38 -16.66 9.63 9.64
C VAL A 38 -17.26 10.54 10.72
N LEU A 39 -17.12 11.86 10.56
CA LEU A 39 -17.70 12.83 11.48
C LEU A 39 -19.23 12.71 11.55
N ARG A 40 -19.90 12.57 10.40
CA ARG A 40 -21.34 12.29 10.36
C ARG A 40 -21.72 10.98 11.05
N ALA A 41 -20.87 9.95 11.00
CA ALA A 41 -21.11 8.71 11.76
C ALA A 41 -21.04 8.97 13.26
N ALA A 42 -20.01 9.69 13.73
CA ALA A 42 -19.87 10.07 15.13
C ALA A 42 -21.06 10.90 15.64
N GLN A 43 -21.54 11.85 14.84
CA GLN A 43 -22.73 12.66 15.13
C GLN A 43 -24.03 11.82 15.21
N ARG A 44 -24.10 10.65 14.54
CA ARG A 44 -25.20 9.69 14.70
C ARG A 44 -25.08 8.82 15.96
N GLY A 45 -23.99 8.92 16.71
CA GLY A 45 -23.71 8.11 17.90
C GLY A 45 -22.75 6.94 17.68
N VAL A 46 -22.17 6.79 16.49
CA VAL A 46 -21.18 5.74 16.20
C VAL A 46 -19.87 6.06 16.92
N ARG A 47 -19.29 5.09 17.64
CA ARG A 47 -17.95 5.26 18.22
C ARG A 47 -16.88 5.17 17.13
N VAL A 48 -16.11 6.23 16.96
CA VAL A 48 -15.03 6.32 15.97
C VAL A 48 -13.67 6.25 16.67
N ARG A 49 -12.80 5.35 16.21
CA ARG A 49 -11.38 5.30 16.62
C ARG A 49 -10.49 5.46 15.39
N LEU A 50 -9.66 6.48 15.36
CA LEU A 50 -8.70 6.73 14.28
C LEU A 50 -7.27 6.62 14.82
N LEU A 51 -6.52 5.66 14.29
CA LEU A 51 -5.11 5.46 14.56
C LEU A 51 -4.28 5.86 13.33
N VAL A 52 -3.38 6.83 13.50
CA VAL A 52 -2.50 7.32 12.42
C VAL A 52 -1.02 7.15 12.78
N ASP A 53 -0.16 6.98 11.79
CA ASP A 53 1.29 7.00 12.01
C ASP A 53 1.80 8.45 12.17
N ASP A 54 2.78 8.64 13.04
CA ASP A 54 3.30 9.95 13.40
C ASP A 54 3.99 10.71 12.25
N LEU A 55 4.67 10.03 11.32
CA LEU A 55 5.33 10.72 10.19
C LEU A 55 4.34 11.49 9.34
N ASP A 56 3.11 10.99 9.23
CA ASP A 56 2.06 11.65 8.48
C ASP A 56 1.20 12.58 9.35
N ALA A 57 1.11 12.33 10.67
CA ALA A 57 0.45 13.23 11.61
C ALA A 57 1.20 14.57 11.76
N ALA A 58 2.52 14.56 11.65
CA ALA A 58 3.36 15.75 11.78
C ALA A 58 2.89 16.89 10.86
N GLY A 59 2.49 18.02 11.46
CA GLY A 59 1.96 19.19 10.75
C GLY A 59 0.44 19.18 10.53
N LYS A 60 -0.27 18.12 10.93
CA LYS A 60 -1.75 18.01 10.91
C LYS A 60 -2.38 17.91 12.30
N ASP A 61 -1.57 18.10 13.33
CA ASP A 61 -1.94 17.90 14.74
C ASP A 61 -3.18 18.67 15.16
N LEU A 62 -3.31 19.92 14.70
CA LEU A 62 -4.47 20.76 15.00
C LEU A 62 -5.76 20.24 14.35
N ASP A 63 -5.70 19.75 13.11
CA ASP A 63 -6.87 19.18 12.42
C ASP A 63 -7.28 17.85 13.07
N LEU A 64 -6.30 17.00 13.42
CA LEU A 64 -6.55 15.72 14.10
C LEU A 64 -7.09 15.95 15.52
N ALA A 65 -6.57 16.94 16.25
CA ALA A 65 -7.08 17.32 17.55
C ALA A 65 -8.49 17.94 17.46
N ALA A 66 -8.77 18.72 16.41
CA ALA A 66 -10.11 19.26 16.16
C ALA A 66 -11.12 18.13 15.90
N LEU A 67 -10.75 17.13 15.09
CA LEU A 67 -11.55 15.94 14.86
C LEU A 67 -11.81 15.15 16.16
N ALA A 68 -10.78 14.98 17.00
CA ALA A 68 -10.91 14.34 18.31
C ALA A 68 -11.69 15.17 19.35
N GLY A 69 -12.03 16.42 19.04
CA GLY A 69 -12.85 17.27 19.89
C GLY A 69 -14.36 16.97 19.78
N PHE A 70 -14.79 16.23 18.75
CA PHE A 70 -16.20 15.85 18.58
C PHE A 70 -16.57 14.65 19.44
N ALA A 71 -17.81 14.63 19.92
CA ALA A 71 -18.34 13.50 20.68
C ALA A 71 -18.22 12.19 19.87
N ASN A 72 -17.92 11.10 20.58
CA ASN A 72 -17.71 9.76 20.02
C ASN A 72 -16.49 9.59 19.10
N VAL A 73 -15.59 10.57 19.01
CA VAL A 73 -14.37 10.47 18.20
C VAL A 73 -13.13 10.41 19.09
N GLU A 74 -12.32 9.35 18.91
CA GLU A 74 -11.01 9.23 19.51
C GLU A 74 -9.94 9.16 18.41
N VAL A 75 -8.85 9.90 18.59
CA VAL A 75 -7.69 9.87 17.68
C VAL A 75 -6.44 9.57 18.48
N ARG A 76 -5.66 8.58 18.02
CA ARG A 76 -4.34 8.24 18.57
C ARG A 76 -3.29 8.28 17.47
N VAL A 77 -2.07 8.59 17.87
CA VAL A 77 -0.89 8.59 17.01
C VAL A 77 0.05 7.48 17.44
N PHE A 78 0.45 6.66 16.49
CA PHE A 78 1.29 5.48 16.71
C PHE A 78 2.77 5.80 16.56
N ASN A 79 3.58 5.26 17.48
CA ASN A 79 5.05 5.38 17.55
C ASN A 79 5.58 6.80 17.32
N PRO A 80 5.13 7.80 18.11
CA PRO A 80 5.45 9.19 17.87
C PRO A 80 6.92 9.58 18.17
N PHE A 81 7.38 10.64 17.52
CA PHE A 81 8.54 11.44 17.93
C PHE A 81 8.24 12.13 19.26
N SER A 82 9.23 12.21 20.12
CA SER A 82 9.12 12.83 21.45
C SER A 82 9.10 14.36 21.37
N SER A 83 9.73 14.96 20.34
CA SER A 83 9.63 16.39 20.07
C SER A 83 8.75 16.70 18.84
N ARG A 84 7.79 17.63 18.98
CA ARG A 84 6.90 18.06 17.88
C ARG A 84 7.14 19.52 17.44
N GLY A 85 7.05 19.76 16.14
CA GLY A 85 7.30 21.03 15.46
C GLY A 85 7.77 20.82 14.00
N SER A 86 8.06 21.90 13.26
CA SER A 86 8.73 21.81 11.95
C SER A 86 10.04 21.03 12.09
N PHE A 87 10.34 20.12 11.15
CA PHE A 87 11.53 19.26 11.17
C PHE A 87 12.79 20.08 11.48
N GLY A 88 13.32 19.96 12.69
CA GLY A 88 14.38 20.83 13.21
C GLY A 88 15.46 20.07 13.97
N VAL A 89 16.33 20.82 14.64
CA VAL A 89 17.50 20.26 15.35
C VAL A 89 17.09 19.24 16.42
N SER A 90 15.94 19.44 17.09
CA SER A 90 15.46 18.51 18.13
C SER A 90 15.06 17.13 17.56
N GLN A 91 14.35 17.10 16.42
CA GLN A 91 14.00 15.85 15.73
C GLN A 91 15.23 15.20 15.12
N LEU A 92 16.20 15.98 14.63
CA LEU A 92 17.49 15.45 14.15
C LEU A 92 18.26 14.77 15.30
N LEU A 93 18.34 15.40 16.47
CA LEU A 93 18.99 14.83 17.65
C LEU A 93 18.26 13.58 18.16
N GLU A 94 16.92 13.58 18.16
CA GLU A 94 16.14 12.40 18.51
C GLU A 94 16.32 11.28 17.48
N PHE A 95 16.43 11.59 16.19
CA PHE A 95 16.72 10.62 15.14
C PHE A 95 18.13 10.03 15.26
N ILE A 96 19.11 10.81 15.71
CA ILE A 96 20.47 10.31 15.98
C ILE A 96 20.47 9.37 17.20
N GLY A 97 19.69 9.66 18.24
CA GLY A 97 19.61 8.84 19.47
C GLY A 97 18.68 7.64 19.40
N ASN A 98 17.58 7.73 18.64
CA ASN A 98 16.48 6.74 18.56
C ASN A 98 16.16 6.31 17.11
N GLY A 99 17.11 6.47 16.18
CA GLY A 99 16.90 6.29 14.74
C GLY A 99 16.31 4.94 14.35
N GLN A 100 16.66 3.84 15.03
CA GLN A 100 16.09 2.52 14.75
C GLN A 100 14.58 2.42 15.08
N ARG A 101 14.14 3.00 16.20
CA ARG A 101 12.70 3.03 16.58
C ARG A 101 11.92 3.95 15.67
N LEU A 102 12.43 5.14 15.39
CA LEU A 102 11.76 6.19 14.60
C LEU A 102 11.74 5.85 13.10
N ASN A 103 12.60 4.94 12.65
CA ASN A 103 12.56 4.40 11.30
C ASN A 103 11.53 3.28 11.14
N ARG A 104 10.92 2.75 12.22
CA ARG A 104 9.91 1.69 12.17
C ARG A 104 8.50 2.27 12.25
N ARG A 105 7.65 1.91 11.28
CA ARG A 105 6.38 2.59 11.03
C ARG A 105 5.21 1.63 10.92
N MET A 106 4.03 2.09 11.30
CA MET A 106 2.79 1.34 11.11
C MET A 106 2.34 1.49 9.66
N HIS A 107 2.47 0.43 8.88
CA HIS A 107 2.04 0.39 7.48
C HIS A 107 0.65 -0.23 7.28
N ASN A 108 -0.04 -0.58 8.36
CA ASN A 108 -1.39 -1.12 8.35
C ASN A 108 -2.41 -0.12 7.76
N LYS A 109 -3.34 -0.61 6.93
CA LYS A 109 -4.46 0.16 6.37
C LYS A 109 -5.76 -0.60 6.55
N LEU A 110 -6.55 -0.18 7.54
CA LEU A 110 -7.81 -0.83 7.91
C LEU A 110 -8.95 0.18 7.96
N TRP A 111 -10.12 -0.26 7.54
CA TRP A 111 -11.40 0.45 7.70
C TRP A 111 -12.45 -0.55 8.15
N VAL A 112 -12.78 -0.58 9.43
CA VAL A 112 -13.67 -1.59 10.03
C VAL A 112 -14.95 -0.95 10.52
N ALA A 113 -16.09 -1.39 10.01
CA ALA A 113 -17.41 -0.94 10.43
C ALA A 113 -18.12 -2.05 11.23
N ASP A 114 -18.59 -1.70 12.42
CA ASP A 114 -19.41 -2.52 13.32
C ASP A 114 -18.84 -3.91 13.67
N ASN A 115 -17.52 -4.11 13.46
CA ASN A 115 -16.89 -5.44 13.48
C ASN A 115 -17.57 -6.48 12.57
N ALA A 116 -18.35 -6.02 11.59
CA ALA A 116 -19.13 -6.85 10.68
C ALA A 116 -18.52 -6.86 9.27
N MET A 117 -17.96 -5.73 8.84
CA MET A 117 -17.30 -5.57 7.55
C MET A 117 -16.02 -4.77 7.69
N ALA A 118 -15.01 -5.10 6.89
CA ALA A 118 -13.75 -4.39 6.86
C ALA A 118 -13.23 -4.21 5.44
N VAL A 119 -12.53 -3.11 5.19
CA VAL A 119 -11.62 -2.98 4.05
C VAL A 119 -10.19 -3.10 4.55
N ILE A 120 -9.42 -3.99 3.92
CA ILE A 120 -8.00 -4.25 4.19
C ILE A 120 -7.22 -4.21 2.86
N GLY A 121 -6.03 -3.61 2.83
CA GLY A 121 -5.22 -3.59 1.62
C GLY A 121 -4.03 -2.64 1.65
N GLY A 122 -3.64 -2.19 0.46
CA GLY A 122 -2.46 -1.35 0.24
C GLY A 122 -2.74 0.16 0.25
N ARG A 123 -4.00 0.59 0.16
CA ARG A 123 -4.33 2.01 -0.08
C ARG A 123 -4.24 2.87 1.18
N ASN A 124 -3.46 3.96 1.10
CA ASN A 124 -3.56 5.08 2.04
C ASN A 124 -4.75 5.97 1.69
N LEU A 125 -5.01 7.01 2.49
CA LEU A 125 -6.03 8.00 2.19
C LEU A 125 -5.39 9.22 1.50
N GLY A 126 -5.67 9.38 0.21
CA GLY A 126 -5.27 10.53 -0.60
C GLY A 126 -5.78 10.43 -2.04
N ASP A 127 -5.82 11.57 -2.75
CA ASP A 127 -6.36 11.70 -4.10
C ASP A 127 -5.62 10.80 -5.09
N GLU A 128 -4.31 10.62 -4.91
CA GLU A 128 -3.48 9.71 -5.69
C GLU A 128 -3.84 8.22 -5.50
N TYR A 129 -4.47 7.85 -4.38
CA TYR A 129 -4.89 6.48 -4.09
C TYR A 129 -6.32 6.15 -4.57
N PHE A 130 -7.06 7.13 -5.10
CA PHE A 130 -8.46 6.95 -5.48
C PHE A 130 -8.79 7.38 -6.91
N ASP A 131 -7.77 7.61 -7.74
CA ASP A 131 -7.91 8.09 -9.12
C ASP A 131 -8.40 9.55 -9.22
N ALA A 132 -8.11 10.37 -8.21
CA ALA A 132 -8.66 11.72 -8.07
C ALA A 132 -7.61 12.84 -8.24
N SER A 133 -6.32 12.54 -8.34
CA SER A 133 -5.26 13.58 -8.41
C SER A 133 -5.15 14.27 -9.78
N GLY A 134 -5.69 13.63 -10.83
CA GLY A 134 -5.61 14.11 -12.23
C GLY A 134 -4.21 14.07 -12.87
N GLN A 135 -3.15 13.71 -12.13
CA GLN A 135 -1.76 13.70 -12.59
C GLN A 135 -1.03 12.37 -12.30
N LEU A 136 -1.17 11.84 -11.08
CA LEU A 136 -0.47 10.65 -10.60
C LEU A 136 -1.44 9.76 -9.82
N ASN A 137 -1.67 8.53 -10.28
CA ASN A 137 -2.60 7.60 -9.65
C ASN A 137 -1.92 6.27 -9.33
N PHE A 138 -2.21 5.71 -8.16
CA PHE A 138 -1.71 4.40 -7.75
C PHE A 138 -2.70 3.28 -8.11
N SER A 139 -2.18 2.29 -8.85
CA SER A 139 -2.83 1.02 -9.10
C SER A 139 -2.60 0.08 -7.91
N ASP A 140 -3.64 -0.07 -7.10
CA ASP A 140 -3.59 -0.79 -5.83
C ASP A 140 -4.77 -1.76 -5.68
N LEU A 141 -4.73 -2.62 -4.67
CA LEU A 141 -5.75 -3.63 -4.43
C LEU A 141 -6.15 -3.61 -2.95
N ASP A 142 -7.47 -3.54 -2.73
CA ASP A 142 -8.08 -3.69 -1.41
C ASP A 142 -9.08 -4.85 -1.45
N MET A 143 -9.28 -5.50 -0.32
CA MET A 143 -10.27 -6.55 -0.11
C MET A 143 -11.38 -6.01 0.80
N LEU A 144 -12.62 -6.12 0.36
CA LEU A 144 -13.80 -5.97 1.22
C LEU A 144 -14.11 -7.33 1.84
N VAL A 145 -14.07 -7.40 3.17
CA VAL A 145 -14.19 -8.63 3.94
C VAL A 145 -15.41 -8.54 4.84
N ALA A 146 -16.14 -9.64 4.95
CA ALA A 146 -17.21 -9.83 5.90
C ALA A 146 -17.10 -11.22 6.54
N GLY A 147 -17.64 -11.39 7.75
CA GLY A 147 -17.62 -12.66 8.48
C GLY A 147 -16.44 -12.80 9.45
N PRO A 148 -16.05 -14.05 9.83
CA PRO A 148 -15.13 -14.30 10.95
C PRO A 148 -13.77 -13.61 10.84
N ALA A 149 -13.24 -13.46 9.62
CA ALA A 149 -11.97 -12.76 9.39
C ALA A 149 -12.00 -11.30 9.89
N VAL A 150 -13.16 -10.64 9.91
CA VAL A 150 -13.29 -9.27 10.45
C VAL A 150 -12.98 -9.25 11.95
N THR A 151 -13.31 -10.31 12.69
CA THR A 151 -12.95 -10.41 14.11
C THR A 151 -11.44 -10.43 14.31
N GLU A 152 -10.69 -11.11 13.44
CA GLU A 152 -9.22 -11.12 13.49
C GLU A 152 -8.65 -9.75 13.14
N ILE A 153 -9.22 -9.05 12.16
CA ILE A 153 -8.88 -7.66 11.82
C ILE A 153 -9.09 -6.75 13.03
N SER A 154 -10.25 -6.83 13.69
CA SER A 154 -10.57 -6.01 14.86
C SER A 154 -9.66 -6.30 16.05
N ARG A 155 -9.30 -7.56 16.30
CA ARG A 155 -8.30 -7.92 17.33
C ARG A 155 -6.93 -7.33 17.00
N GLY A 156 -6.53 -7.37 15.73
CA GLY A 156 -5.31 -6.72 15.25
C GLY A 156 -5.34 -5.23 15.55
N PHE A 157 -6.42 -4.54 15.17
CA PHE A 157 -6.60 -3.12 15.49
C PHE A 157 -6.50 -2.85 16.99
N ASP A 158 -7.22 -3.61 17.82
CA ASP A 158 -7.23 -3.45 19.28
C ASP A 158 -5.85 -3.63 19.92
N ALA A 159 -5.03 -4.55 19.40
CA ALA A 159 -3.66 -4.74 19.88
C ALA A 159 -2.82 -3.47 19.70
N TYR A 160 -2.97 -2.77 18.57
CA TYR A 160 -2.29 -1.50 18.33
C TYR A 160 -2.90 -0.36 19.14
N TRP A 161 -4.23 -0.25 19.12
CA TRP A 161 -4.96 0.81 19.81
C TRP A 161 -4.62 0.86 21.29
N ASN A 162 -4.52 -0.30 21.95
CA ASN A 162 -4.25 -0.42 23.37
C ASN A 162 -2.76 -0.59 23.71
N SER A 163 -1.86 -0.48 22.72
CA SER A 163 -0.42 -0.55 22.96
C SER A 163 0.09 0.76 23.59
N GLU A 164 1.19 0.67 24.35
CA GLU A 164 1.90 1.85 24.90
C GLU A 164 2.38 2.83 23.82
N TRP A 165 2.49 2.35 22.56
CA TRP A 165 2.93 3.11 21.40
C TRP A 165 1.82 3.93 20.75
N ALA A 166 0.56 3.78 21.18
CA ALA A 166 -0.58 4.53 20.69
C ALA A 166 -0.95 5.67 21.67
N VAL A 167 -0.52 6.88 21.35
CA VAL A 167 -0.65 8.05 22.23
C VAL A 167 -1.84 8.92 21.79
N PRO A 168 -2.74 9.35 22.69
CA PRO A 168 -3.85 10.24 22.35
C PRO A 168 -3.38 11.55 21.70
N ILE A 169 -4.10 12.02 20.67
CA ILE A 169 -3.71 13.24 19.94
C ILE A 169 -3.63 14.48 20.85
N GLN A 170 -4.39 14.49 21.94
CA GLN A 170 -4.43 15.57 22.92
C GLN A 170 -3.08 15.79 23.63
N ALA A 171 -2.22 14.76 23.68
CA ALA A 171 -0.88 14.89 24.25
C ALA A 171 0.04 15.79 23.40
N PHE A 172 -0.34 16.10 22.16
CA PHE A 172 0.48 16.82 21.19
C PHE A 172 0.02 18.24 20.91
N VAL A 173 -1.07 18.69 21.53
CA VAL A 173 -1.56 20.06 21.42
C VAL A 173 -1.44 20.75 22.78
N ALA A 174 -0.92 21.99 22.78
CA ALA A 174 -0.73 22.73 24.03
C ALA A 174 -2.05 23.03 24.75
N GLN A 175 -3.14 23.20 23.99
CA GLN A 175 -4.48 23.43 24.49
C GLN A 175 -5.47 22.67 23.62
N ALA A 176 -6.56 22.19 24.23
CA ALA A 176 -7.67 21.60 23.48
C ALA A 176 -8.23 22.65 22.49
N PRO A 177 -8.55 22.26 21.24
CA PRO A 177 -9.14 23.19 20.28
C PRO A 177 -10.45 23.76 20.84
N PRO A 178 -10.63 25.10 20.82
CA PRO A 178 -11.83 25.72 21.36
C PRO A 178 -13.05 25.44 20.45
N PRO A 179 -14.29 25.62 20.95
CA PRO A 179 -15.50 25.35 20.17
C PRO A 179 -15.55 26.05 18.81
N GLU A 180 -14.99 27.26 18.68
CA GLU A 180 -14.95 27.98 17.40
C GLU A 180 -13.98 27.33 16.39
N ALA A 181 -12.96 26.59 16.86
CA ALA A 181 -12.07 25.84 16.00
C ALA A 181 -12.75 24.57 15.46
N LEU A 182 -13.51 23.86 16.31
CA LEU A 182 -14.33 22.71 15.90
C LEU A 182 -15.38 23.12 14.87
N ALA A 183 -16.09 24.22 15.12
CA ALA A 183 -17.10 24.73 14.20
C ALA A 183 -16.49 25.10 12.83
N ARG A 184 -15.31 25.74 12.83
CA ARG A 184 -14.57 26.05 11.58
C ARG A 184 -14.13 24.78 10.85
N PHE A 185 -13.58 23.80 11.56
CA PHE A 185 -13.19 22.52 10.99
C PHE A 185 -14.36 21.81 10.31
N GLU A 186 -15.53 21.76 10.97
CA GLU A 186 -16.73 21.18 10.38
C GLU A 186 -17.24 21.98 9.17
N GLN A 187 -17.25 23.31 9.25
CA GLN A 187 -17.63 24.17 8.12
C GLN A 187 -16.72 23.96 6.91
N ASP A 188 -15.41 23.89 7.12
CA ASP A 188 -14.43 23.64 6.06
C ASP A 188 -14.66 22.28 5.39
N LEU A 189 -14.92 21.23 6.19
CA LEU A 189 -15.28 19.90 5.67
C LEU A 189 -16.56 19.96 4.84
N GLN A 190 -17.61 20.62 5.34
CA GLN A 190 -18.89 20.74 4.64
C GLN A 190 -18.75 21.53 3.33
N ALA A 191 -17.96 22.62 3.33
CA ALA A 191 -17.69 23.42 2.14
C ALA A 191 -16.96 22.59 1.07
N ARG A 192 -15.96 21.79 1.47
CA ARG A 192 -15.27 20.85 0.55
C ARG A 192 -16.21 19.80 -0.03
N VAL A 193 -17.06 19.20 0.81
CA VAL A 193 -18.07 18.23 0.36
C VAL A 193 -19.04 18.86 -0.64
N ALA A 194 -19.50 20.09 -0.37
CA ALA A 194 -20.39 20.82 -1.25
C ALA A 194 -19.75 21.13 -2.61
N GLY A 195 -18.50 21.64 -2.61
CA GLY A 195 -17.76 21.93 -3.84
C GLY A 195 -17.47 20.69 -4.69
N PHE A 196 -17.30 19.52 -4.06
CA PHE A 196 -17.08 18.26 -4.78
C PHE A 196 -18.37 17.65 -5.34
N ARG A 197 -19.53 17.92 -4.73
CA ARG A 197 -20.80 17.20 -4.99
C ARG A 197 -21.18 17.13 -6.47
N ASP A 198 -20.97 18.21 -7.21
CA ASP A 198 -21.45 18.33 -8.59
C ASP A 198 -20.38 18.01 -9.65
N THR A 199 -19.20 17.55 -9.22
CA THR A 199 -18.14 17.08 -10.12
C THR A 199 -18.52 15.78 -10.81
N ASP A 200 -17.97 15.54 -12.00
CA ASP A 200 -18.18 14.28 -12.73
C ASP A 200 -17.66 13.07 -11.96
N TYR A 201 -16.53 13.22 -11.27
CA TYR A 201 -15.98 12.18 -10.40
C TYR A 201 -16.95 11.85 -9.25
N ALA A 202 -17.55 12.86 -8.60
CA ALA A 202 -18.53 12.63 -7.54
C ALA A 202 -19.82 11.98 -8.07
N ARG A 203 -20.24 12.32 -9.29
CA ARG A 203 -21.37 11.67 -9.96
C ARG A 203 -21.07 10.19 -10.22
N ALA A 204 -19.90 9.88 -10.81
CA ALA A 204 -19.44 8.52 -11.04
C ALA A 204 -19.36 7.70 -9.75
N LEU A 205 -18.85 8.29 -8.66
CA LEU A 205 -18.76 7.65 -7.34
C LEU A 205 -20.14 7.35 -6.71
N ARG A 206 -21.15 8.20 -6.96
CA ARG A 206 -22.51 8.00 -6.46
C ARG A 206 -23.24 6.90 -7.20
N GLU A 207 -23.16 6.94 -8.53
CA GLU A 207 -23.97 6.15 -9.44
C GLU A 207 -23.37 4.77 -9.73
N GLY A 208 -22.04 4.63 -9.64
CA GLY A 208 -21.31 3.42 -10.00
C GLY A 208 -20.68 2.66 -8.83
N GLY A 209 -20.16 1.48 -9.17
CA GLY A 209 -19.19 0.76 -8.36
C GLY A 209 -19.74 0.02 -7.14
N ILE A 210 -18.80 -0.46 -6.32
CA ILE A 210 -19.11 -1.23 -5.12
C ILE A 210 -19.84 -0.37 -4.08
N GLY A 211 -19.55 0.94 -3.99
CA GLY A 211 -20.20 1.84 -3.05
C GLY A 211 -21.71 1.97 -3.27
N SER A 212 -22.16 2.10 -4.52
CA SER A 212 -23.61 2.13 -4.82
C SER A 212 -24.27 0.77 -4.57
N THR A 213 -23.56 -0.32 -4.84
CA THR A 213 -24.01 -1.69 -4.58
C THR A 213 -24.22 -1.93 -3.08
N LEU A 214 -23.27 -1.53 -2.24
CA LEU A 214 -23.36 -1.62 -0.78
C LEU A 214 -24.49 -0.76 -0.21
N ARG A 215 -24.66 0.48 -0.68
CA ARG A 215 -25.79 1.34 -0.28
C ARG A 215 -27.15 0.73 -0.63
N ALA A 216 -27.22 -0.06 -1.70
CA ALA A 216 -28.42 -0.79 -2.10
C ALA A 216 -28.62 -2.10 -1.30
N GLY A 217 -27.81 -2.37 -0.28
CA GLY A 217 -27.90 -3.59 0.53
C GLY A 217 -27.41 -4.85 -0.18
N ARG A 218 -26.72 -4.72 -1.32
CA ARG A 218 -26.14 -5.84 -2.06
C ARG A 218 -24.67 -5.99 -1.67
N ILE A 219 -24.30 -7.17 -1.17
CA ILE A 219 -22.92 -7.47 -0.77
C ILE A 219 -22.42 -8.65 -1.62
N PRO A 220 -21.78 -8.38 -2.77
CA PRO A 220 -21.30 -9.45 -3.66
C PRO A 220 -20.04 -10.09 -3.07
N LEU A 221 -20.23 -11.02 -2.13
CA LEU A 221 -19.14 -11.73 -1.46
C LEU A 221 -18.80 -13.02 -2.19
N ILE A 222 -17.50 -13.29 -2.31
CA ILE A 222 -16.98 -14.62 -2.63
C ILE A 222 -16.79 -15.36 -1.31
N MET A 223 -17.49 -16.49 -1.15
CA MET A 223 -17.39 -17.31 0.05
C MET A 223 -16.12 -18.14 0.00
N ALA A 224 -15.20 -17.92 0.93
CA ALA A 224 -13.91 -18.62 0.99
C ALA A 224 -13.38 -18.67 2.43
N PRO A 225 -12.64 -19.73 2.81
CA PRO A 225 -11.80 -19.68 4.00
C PRO A 225 -10.83 -18.50 3.91
N ALA A 226 -10.78 -17.69 4.97
CA ALA A 226 -9.90 -16.55 5.04
C ALA A 226 -9.35 -16.39 6.45
N SER A 227 -8.08 -15.99 6.55
CA SER A 227 -7.39 -15.71 7.80
C SER A 227 -6.61 -14.41 7.67
N VAL A 228 -6.44 -13.72 8.79
CA VAL A 228 -5.73 -12.45 8.85
C VAL A 228 -4.52 -12.62 9.74
N PHE A 229 -3.41 -12.05 9.31
CA PHE A 229 -2.20 -11.97 10.12
C PHE A 229 -1.70 -10.53 10.12
N ALA A 230 -1.25 -10.10 11.29
CA ALA A 230 -0.68 -8.79 11.51
C ALA A 230 0.60 -8.95 12.32
N ASP A 231 1.58 -8.10 12.06
CA ASP A 231 2.70 -7.95 12.97
C ASP A 231 2.21 -7.40 14.32
N PRO A 232 2.87 -7.74 15.44
CA PRO A 232 2.53 -7.14 16.72
C PRO A 232 3.08 -5.70 16.81
N PRO A 233 2.44 -4.81 17.60
CA PRO A 233 2.86 -3.42 17.74
C PRO A 233 4.30 -3.28 18.28
N HIS A 234 4.78 -4.21 19.11
CA HIS A 234 6.13 -4.17 19.68
C HIS A 234 7.25 -4.49 18.67
N LYS A 235 6.92 -4.89 17.43
CA LYS A 235 7.91 -5.02 16.33
C LYS A 235 8.64 -3.69 16.08
N VAL A 236 8.04 -2.55 16.42
CA VAL A 236 8.72 -1.24 16.31
C VAL A 236 9.92 -1.08 17.25
N VAL A 237 10.04 -1.89 18.29
CA VAL A 237 11.12 -1.80 19.29
C VAL A 237 12.02 -3.04 19.28
N ALA A 238 11.45 -4.22 19.09
CA ALA A 238 12.22 -5.45 19.01
C ALA A 238 13.10 -5.44 17.74
N GLY A 239 14.42 -5.35 17.91
CA GLY A 239 15.38 -5.76 16.88
C GLY A 239 14.99 -7.11 16.28
N SER A 240 15.27 -7.33 14.99
CA SER A 240 15.07 -8.63 14.34
C SER A 240 15.77 -9.78 15.08
N GLU A 241 16.83 -9.48 15.84
CA GLU A 241 17.55 -10.45 16.68
C GLU A 241 16.88 -10.73 18.03
N ALA A 242 16.10 -9.80 18.59
CA ALA A 242 15.43 -9.98 19.88
C ALA A 242 14.08 -10.70 19.75
N SER A 243 13.46 -10.72 18.57
CA SER A 243 12.16 -11.37 18.39
C SER A 243 12.24 -12.87 18.14
N GLY A 244 13.35 -13.44 17.65
CA GLY A 244 13.51 -14.90 17.43
C GLY A 244 12.48 -15.57 16.51
N THR A 245 11.49 -14.82 16.03
CA THR A 245 10.38 -15.27 15.19
C THR A 245 10.70 -14.92 13.75
N ASN A 246 10.47 -15.85 12.82
CA ASN A 246 10.20 -15.43 11.46
C ASN A 246 9.08 -14.37 11.54
N PRO A 247 9.15 -13.23 10.82
CA PRO A 247 8.05 -12.28 10.81
C PRO A 247 6.76 -13.06 10.48
N VAL A 248 5.67 -12.81 11.20
CA VAL A 248 4.43 -13.62 11.17
C VAL A 248 3.99 -13.93 9.73
N PHE A 249 4.18 -12.96 8.84
CA PHE A 249 3.96 -13.08 7.41
C PHE A 249 4.78 -14.22 6.76
N ALA A 250 6.09 -14.29 7.00
CA ALA A 250 6.96 -15.32 6.45
C ALA A 250 6.56 -16.72 6.96
N GLU A 251 6.16 -16.86 8.22
CA GLU A 251 5.71 -18.16 8.76
C GLU A 251 4.44 -18.67 8.09
N ARG A 252 3.51 -17.75 7.77
CA ARG A 252 2.24 -18.10 7.13
C ARG A 252 2.38 -18.35 5.64
N ILE A 253 3.18 -17.54 4.94
CA ILE A 253 3.22 -17.56 3.47
C ILE A 253 4.30 -18.51 2.92
N ARG A 254 5.45 -18.65 3.60
CA ARG A 254 6.55 -19.49 3.12
C ARG A 254 6.14 -20.95 2.85
N PRO A 255 5.37 -21.64 3.72
CA PRO A 255 4.95 -23.01 3.46
C PRO A 255 4.11 -23.14 2.18
N LEU A 256 3.22 -22.17 1.93
CA LEU A 256 2.38 -22.15 0.73
C LEU A 256 3.24 -21.96 -0.53
N VAL A 257 4.17 -20.99 -0.49
CA VAL A 257 5.09 -20.72 -1.60
C VAL A 257 5.97 -21.92 -1.91
N THR A 258 6.56 -22.56 -0.89
CA THR A 258 7.47 -23.70 -1.12
C THR A 258 6.75 -24.94 -1.62
N GLN A 259 5.44 -25.06 -1.39
CA GLN A 259 4.59 -26.16 -1.85
C GLN A 259 3.90 -25.90 -3.20
N ALA A 260 4.05 -24.69 -3.77
CA ALA A 260 3.47 -24.33 -5.06
C ALA A 260 3.86 -25.33 -6.15
N ARG A 261 2.89 -25.65 -7.03
CA ARG A 261 3.01 -26.70 -8.05
C ARG A 261 2.92 -26.20 -9.49
N GLY A 262 2.26 -25.07 -9.71
CA GLY A 262 1.97 -24.54 -11.05
C GLY A 262 2.51 -23.13 -11.25
N GLU A 263 2.08 -22.18 -10.41
CA GLU A 263 2.38 -20.76 -10.62
C GLU A 263 2.54 -20.00 -9.29
N LEU A 264 3.51 -19.10 -9.25
CA LEU A 264 3.66 -18.09 -8.23
C LEU A 264 3.66 -16.71 -8.89
N ILE A 265 2.65 -15.89 -8.57
CA ILE A 265 2.56 -14.50 -8.99
C ILE A 265 2.90 -13.61 -7.80
N LEU A 266 3.83 -12.68 -8.00
CA LEU A 266 4.24 -11.67 -7.03
C LEU A 266 3.99 -10.27 -7.61
N ILE A 267 3.23 -9.46 -6.90
CA ILE A 267 2.96 -8.07 -7.24
C ILE A 267 3.38 -7.22 -6.05
N SER A 268 4.39 -6.37 -6.25
CA SER A 268 4.86 -5.47 -5.20
C SER A 268 5.53 -4.25 -5.80
N PRO A 269 5.26 -3.02 -5.32
CA PRO A 269 5.94 -1.83 -5.82
C PRO A 269 7.43 -1.80 -5.51
N TYR A 270 7.83 -2.48 -4.43
CA TYR A 270 9.21 -2.65 -3.99
C TYR A 270 9.48 -4.14 -3.82
N PHE A 271 10.43 -4.67 -4.60
CA PHE A 271 10.75 -6.09 -4.63
C PHE A 271 12.25 -6.31 -4.52
N ILE A 272 12.71 -6.65 -3.33
CA ILE A 272 14.10 -6.93 -3.00
C ILE A 272 14.14 -8.30 -2.31
N PRO A 273 14.37 -9.37 -3.08
CA PRO A 273 14.34 -10.72 -2.54
C PRO A 273 15.48 -10.93 -1.55
N SER A 274 15.19 -11.62 -0.44
CA SER A 274 16.24 -12.10 0.45
C SER A 274 16.97 -13.30 -0.18
N GLU A 275 18.13 -13.66 0.33
CA GLU A 275 18.83 -14.89 -0.08
C GLU A 275 17.96 -16.15 0.05
N GLN A 276 17.17 -16.25 1.13
CA GLN A 276 16.22 -17.36 1.27
C GLN A 276 15.10 -17.31 0.23
N GLY A 277 14.63 -16.11 -0.14
CA GLY A 277 13.66 -15.92 -1.21
C GLY A 277 14.21 -16.30 -2.57
N MET A 278 15.45 -15.88 -2.89
CA MET A 278 16.15 -16.24 -4.11
C MET A 278 16.30 -17.76 -4.26
N LEU A 279 16.78 -18.44 -3.21
CA LEU A 279 16.90 -19.90 -3.20
C LEU A 279 15.54 -20.60 -3.34
N ALA A 280 14.46 -20.02 -2.80
CA ALA A 280 13.11 -20.55 -2.97
C ALA A 280 12.63 -20.42 -4.42
N PHE A 281 12.88 -19.28 -5.08
CA PHE A 281 12.54 -19.08 -6.49
C PHE A 281 13.32 -20.01 -7.41
N GLU A 282 14.63 -20.16 -7.20
CA GLU A 282 15.47 -21.10 -7.95
C GLU A 282 14.92 -22.53 -7.85
N LYS A 283 14.56 -22.99 -6.64
CA LYS A 283 13.95 -24.32 -6.44
C LYS A 283 12.58 -24.46 -7.08
N LEU A 284 11.76 -23.42 -7.04
CA LEU A 284 10.44 -23.42 -7.68
C LEU A 284 10.56 -23.59 -9.19
N VAL A 285 11.42 -22.78 -9.83
CA VAL A 285 11.63 -22.85 -11.28
C VAL A 285 12.25 -24.20 -11.68
N GLN A 286 13.19 -24.74 -10.90
CA GLN A 286 13.76 -26.09 -11.14
C GLN A 286 12.70 -27.20 -11.11
N ARG A 287 11.61 -27.03 -10.36
CA ARG A 287 10.47 -27.97 -10.33
C ARG A 287 9.44 -27.71 -11.44
N GLY A 288 9.69 -26.75 -12.32
CA GLY A 288 8.77 -26.37 -13.39
C GLY A 288 7.65 -25.41 -12.96
N VAL A 289 7.74 -24.82 -11.76
CA VAL A 289 6.77 -23.81 -11.32
C VAL A 289 7.07 -22.48 -12.00
N ARG A 290 6.04 -21.85 -12.57
CA ARG A 290 6.17 -20.55 -13.22
C ARG A 290 6.20 -19.44 -12.17
N VAL A 291 7.35 -18.78 -11.98
CA VAL A 291 7.49 -17.66 -11.05
C VAL A 291 7.47 -16.35 -11.83
N ARG A 292 6.49 -15.49 -11.54
CA ARG A 292 6.22 -14.24 -12.27
C ARG A 292 6.16 -13.06 -11.31
N VAL A 293 6.90 -12.00 -11.62
CA VAL A 293 7.00 -10.81 -10.77
C VAL A 293 6.59 -9.58 -11.57
N LEU A 294 5.75 -8.74 -10.97
CA LEU A 294 5.48 -7.38 -11.42
C LEU A 294 5.92 -6.39 -10.33
N THR A 295 6.83 -5.48 -10.70
CA THR A 295 7.34 -4.39 -9.84
C THR A 295 7.38 -3.08 -10.61
N ASN A 296 7.68 -1.95 -9.96
CA ASN A 296 7.89 -0.68 -10.66
C ASN A 296 9.22 -0.69 -11.45
N SER A 297 9.21 -0.07 -12.63
CA SER A 297 10.44 0.33 -13.33
C SER A 297 11.08 1.56 -12.67
N LEU A 298 12.34 1.88 -13.00
CA LEU A 298 12.99 3.10 -12.50
C LEU A 298 12.21 4.37 -12.89
N ALA A 299 11.56 4.34 -14.07
CA ALA A 299 10.75 5.44 -14.58
C ALA A 299 9.44 5.63 -13.79
N SER A 300 8.92 4.55 -13.18
CA SER A 300 7.73 4.52 -12.32
C SER A 300 8.07 4.33 -10.84
N ALA A 301 9.32 4.60 -10.45
CA ALA A 301 9.73 4.63 -9.06
C ALA A 301 9.63 6.05 -8.50
N ASP A 302 9.48 6.15 -7.18
CA ASP A 302 9.43 7.43 -6.45
C ASP A 302 10.72 8.25 -6.61
N VAL A 303 10.69 9.47 -6.06
CA VAL A 303 11.75 10.49 -6.20
C VAL A 303 13.10 10.00 -5.66
N VAL A 304 13.11 9.15 -4.62
CA VAL A 304 14.33 8.50 -4.10
C VAL A 304 14.27 7.01 -4.46
N PRO A 305 15.00 6.54 -5.49
CA PRO A 305 14.86 5.19 -6.02
C PRO A 305 15.66 4.15 -5.22
N LEU A 306 15.64 4.23 -3.89
CA LEU A 306 16.45 3.37 -3.03
C LEU A 306 16.03 1.90 -3.17
N ALA A 307 14.72 1.64 -3.06
CA ALA A 307 14.17 0.30 -3.25
C ALA A 307 14.44 -0.25 -4.65
N HIS A 308 14.35 0.60 -5.69
CA HIS A 308 14.68 0.20 -7.06
C HIS A 308 16.16 -0.17 -7.21
N ALA A 309 17.06 0.61 -6.60
CA ALA A 309 18.48 0.34 -6.63
C ALA A 309 18.82 -1.00 -5.96
N GLY A 310 18.12 -1.37 -4.88
CA GLY A 310 18.26 -2.69 -4.24
C GLY A 310 17.77 -3.81 -5.15
N TYR A 311 16.57 -3.66 -5.71
CA TYR A 311 15.99 -4.61 -6.66
C TYR A 311 16.91 -4.84 -7.88
N ALA A 312 17.45 -3.77 -8.45
CA ALA A 312 18.25 -3.81 -9.67
C ALA A 312 19.47 -4.75 -9.56
N ARG A 313 20.03 -4.93 -8.36
CA ARG A 313 21.15 -5.85 -8.07
C ARG A 313 20.79 -7.32 -8.30
N HIS A 314 19.52 -7.67 -8.17
CA HIS A 314 19.06 -9.06 -8.22
C HIS A 314 18.49 -9.47 -9.58
N ARG A 315 18.28 -8.52 -10.51
CA ARG A 315 17.67 -8.79 -11.82
C ARG A 315 18.33 -9.93 -12.59
N GLU A 316 19.65 -9.88 -12.73
CA GLU A 316 20.40 -10.89 -13.50
C GLU A 316 20.25 -12.28 -12.88
N ARG A 317 20.37 -12.39 -11.54
CA ARG A 317 20.22 -13.67 -10.84
C ARG A 317 18.79 -14.21 -10.94
N LEU A 318 17.78 -13.35 -10.81
CA LEU A 318 16.37 -13.73 -10.98
C LEU A 318 16.11 -14.27 -12.40
N LEU A 319 16.57 -13.56 -13.42
CA LEU A 319 16.41 -13.95 -14.82
C LEU A 319 17.19 -15.24 -15.14
N ALA A 320 18.42 -15.37 -14.63
CA ALA A 320 19.22 -16.58 -14.78
C ALA A 320 18.58 -17.79 -14.09
N ALA A 321 17.86 -17.57 -12.98
CA ALA A 321 17.06 -18.60 -12.31
C ALA A 321 15.78 -18.97 -13.07
N GLY A 322 15.40 -18.22 -14.12
CA GLY A 322 14.21 -18.43 -14.93
C GLY A 322 12.93 -17.76 -14.40
N VAL A 323 13.07 -16.77 -13.51
CA VAL A 323 11.95 -15.92 -13.07
C VAL A 323 11.52 -14.98 -14.20
N GLU A 324 10.21 -14.86 -14.43
CA GLU A 324 9.64 -13.89 -15.37
C GLU A 324 9.51 -12.51 -14.69
N LEU A 325 10.31 -11.54 -15.13
CA LEU A 325 10.30 -10.20 -14.59
C LEU A 325 9.57 -9.21 -15.51
N HIS A 326 8.60 -8.51 -14.92
CA HIS A 326 7.86 -7.42 -15.55
C HIS A 326 7.99 -6.16 -14.70
N GLU A 327 8.24 -5.04 -15.38
CA GLU A 327 8.38 -3.73 -14.75
C GLU A 327 7.30 -2.79 -15.28
N MET A 328 6.49 -2.24 -14.38
CA MET A 328 5.41 -1.33 -14.73
C MET A 328 5.97 -0.14 -15.52
N ARG A 329 5.35 0.18 -16.64
CA ARG A 329 5.69 1.36 -17.42
C ARG A 329 4.87 2.54 -16.90
N PRO A 330 5.45 3.74 -16.74
CA PRO A 330 4.63 4.93 -16.55
C PRO A 330 3.78 5.14 -17.81
N GLU A 331 2.45 5.09 -17.69
CA GLU A 331 1.56 5.34 -18.84
C GLU A 331 1.90 6.71 -19.45
N GLN A 332 2.29 6.71 -20.74
CA GLN A 332 2.54 7.94 -21.49
C GLN A 332 1.19 8.65 -21.69
N LEU A 333 1.17 9.95 -21.34
CA LEU A 333 0.02 10.86 -21.24
C LEU A 333 -0.90 10.98 -22.48
N GLU A 334 -0.66 10.27 -23.58
CA GLU A 334 -1.36 10.52 -24.84
C GLU A 334 -2.69 9.77 -25.03
N THR A 335 -2.87 8.58 -24.44
CA THR A 335 -4.04 7.72 -24.76
C THR A 335 -5.23 7.81 -23.81
N LEU A 336 -5.10 8.46 -22.65
CA LEU A 336 -6.19 8.63 -21.67
C LEU A 336 -6.99 9.93 -21.79
N ARG A 337 -6.80 10.73 -22.86
CA ARG A 337 -7.65 11.91 -23.12
C ARG A 337 -9.14 11.59 -23.32
N ASN A 338 -9.48 10.34 -23.67
CA ASN A 338 -10.81 10.03 -24.22
C ASN A 338 -11.86 9.49 -23.24
N ARG A 339 -11.61 9.40 -21.92
CA ARG A 339 -12.63 8.92 -20.96
C ARG A 339 -12.65 9.67 -19.63
N LEU A 340 -12.97 10.97 -19.65
CA LEU A 340 -13.16 11.87 -18.48
C LEU A 340 -11.94 12.75 -18.11
N GLY A 341 -11.31 13.39 -19.09
CA GLY A 341 -10.69 14.70 -18.89
C GLY A 341 -9.52 14.82 -17.89
N GLY A 342 -8.69 13.78 -17.73
CA GLY A 342 -7.44 13.85 -16.97
C GLY A 342 -6.38 12.91 -17.54
N THR A 343 -5.13 13.37 -17.60
CA THR A 343 -3.96 12.56 -17.99
C THR A 343 -3.22 12.13 -16.72
N SER A 344 -3.36 10.87 -16.29
CA SER A 344 -2.66 10.38 -15.10
C SER A 344 -1.65 9.29 -15.43
N ALA A 345 -0.43 9.40 -14.93
CA ALA A 345 0.52 8.29 -14.91
C ALA A 345 0.13 7.30 -13.79
N ALA A 346 0.03 6.02 -14.12
CA ALA A 346 -0.28 4.95 -13.18
C ALA A 346 0.99 4.35 -12.56
N TYR A 347 1.06 4.29 -11.24
CA TYR A 347 2.16 3.70 -10.47
C TYR A 347 1.68 2.42 -9.77
N LEU A 348 2.46 1.34 -9.77
CA LEU A 348 2.10 0.15 -9.02
C LEU A 348 2.18 0.47 -7.52
N HIS A 349 1.14 0.11 -6.77
CA HIS A 349 1.16 0.11 -5.30
C HIS A 349 0.53 -1.16 -4.69
N THR A 350 -0.03 -2.04 -5.53
CA THR A 350 -0.57 -3.34 -5.13
C THR A 350 0.49 -4.19 -4.44
N LYS A 351 0.14 -4.79 -3.29
CA LYS A 351 0.93 -5.85 -2.65
C LYS A 351 0.10 -7.13 -2.61
N ALA A 352 0.41 -8.05 -3.51
CA ALA A 352 -0.33 -9.29 -3.62
C ALA A 352 0.58 -10.48 -3.98
N ILE A 353 0.22 -11.64 -3.45
CA ILE A 353 0.84 -12.93 -3.78
C ILE A 353 -0.29 -13.87 -4.19
N VAL A 354 -0.15 -14.54 -5.34
CA VAL A 354 -1.07 -15.58 -5.78
C VAL A 354 -0.30 -16.87 -5.99
N ILE A 355 -0.77 -17.95 -5.38
CA ILE A 355 -0.13 -19.27 -5.44
C ILE A 355 -1.11 -20.26 -6.05
N ASP A 356 -0.72 -20.86 -7.17
CA ASP A 356 -1.48 -21.85 -7.94
C ASP A 356 -2.91 -21.42 -8.28
N ARG A 357 -3.14 -20.10 -8.39
CA ARG A 357 -4.47 -19.47 -8.53
C ARG A 357 -5.47 -19.89 -7.43
N GLN A 358 -5.01 -20.44 -6.30
CA GLN A 358 -5.85 -20.95 -5.21
C GLN A 358 -5.68 -20.18 -3.91
N HIS A 359 -4.46 -19.77 -3.60
CA HIS A 359 -4.19 -18.98 -2.40
C HIS A 359 -3.88 -17.55 -2.81
N VAL A 360 -4.60 -16.61 -2.21
CA VAL A 360 -4.46 -15.18 -2.45
C VAL A 360 -4.05 -14.50 -1.16
N VAL A 361 -2.96 -13.75 -1.22
CA VAL A 361 -2.53 -12.87 -0.14
C VAL A 361 -2.62 -11.44 -0.62
N VAL A 362 -3.32 -10.60 0.13
CA VAL A 362 -3.41 -9.15 -0.12
C VAL A 362 -3.20 -8.43 1.20
N GLY A 363 -2.44 -7.34 1.18
CA GLY A 363 -2.19 -6.58 2.40
C GLY A 363 -1.34 -5.35 2.18
N SER A 364 -0.65 -4.94 3.24
CA SER A 364 0.22 -3.75 3.24
C SER A 364 1.71 -4.07 3.01
N MET A 365 2.12 -5.35 3.14
CA MET A 365 3.52 -5.76 3.12
C MET A 365 4.15 -5.68 1.73
N ASN A 366 5.20 -4.86 1.57
CA ASN A 366 6.05 -4.94 0.38
C ASN A 366 7.04 -6.11 0.50
N LEU A 367 7.55 -6.57 -0.64
CA LEU A 367 8.55 -7.65 -0.70
C LEU A 367 9.99 -7.12 -0.57
N ASP A 368 10.27 -6.35 0.48
CA ASP A 368 11.56 -5.68 0.72
C ASP A 368 12.10 -5.92 2.16
N PRO A 369 13.40 -5.66 2.44
CA PRO A 369 13.99 -5.72 3.77
C PRO A 369 13.24 -4.90 4.81
N ARG A 370 12.83 -3.68 4.44
CA ARG A 370 12.15 -2.76 5.35
C ARG A 370 10.83 -3.30 5.88
N SER A 371 9.96 -3.84 5.04
CA SER A 371 8.67 -4.41 5.48
C SER A 371 8.89 -5.67 6.33
N ARG A 372 9.91 -6.47 5.98
CA ARG A 372 10.26 -7.66 6.75
C ARG A 372 10.76 -7.34 8.16
N GLN A 373 11.67 -6.37 8.29
CA GLN A 373 12.44 -6.15 9.52
C GLN A 373 11.92 -5.01 10.38
N SER A 374 11.26 -4.02 9.79
CA SER A 374 11.05 -2.73 10.43
C SER A 374 9.59 -2.30 10.49
N ASN A 375 8.91 -2.23 9.35
CA ASN A 375 7.52 -1.80 9.33
C ASN A 375 6.61 -2.88 9.90
N THR A 376 5.48 -2.46 10.49
CA THR A 376 4.42 -3.41 10.81
C THR A 376 3.42 -3.51 9.69
N GLU A 377 3.00 -4.74 9.41
CA GLU A 377 2.15 -5.04 8.26
C GLU A 377 0.91 -5.84 8.66
N VAL A 378 -0.10 -5.82 7.79
CA VAL A 378 -1.29 -6.68 7.88
C VAL A 378 -1.53 -7.35 6.53
N GLY A 379 -1.97 -8.59 6.55
CA GLY A 379 -2.34 -9.33 5.35
C GLY A 379 -3.56 -10.22 5.59
N LEU A 380 -4.35 -10.36 4.53
CA LEU A 380 -5.43 -11.32 4.40
C LEU A 380 -4.95 -12.46 3.50
N LEU A 381 -5.00 -13.69 3.99
CA LEU A 381 -4.89 -14.89 3.18
C LEU A 381 -6.29 -15.45 2.94
N ALA A 382 -6.67 -15.60 1.67
CA ALA A 382 -7.91 -16.24 1.25
C ALA A 382 -7.61 -17.47 0.38
N GLU A 383 -8.33 -18.56 0.63
CA GLU A 383 -8.28 -19.79 -0.15
C GLU A 383 -9.46 -19.81 -1.12
N SER A 384 -9.25 -19.30 -2.33
CA SER A 384 -10.29 -19.16 -3.33
C SER A 384 -9.71 -19.19 -4.75
N GLN A 385 -10.15 -20.17 -5.53
CA GLN A 385 -9.81 -20.22 -6.94
C GLN A 385 -10.38 -19.04 -7.72
N GLU A 386 -11.61 -18.61 -7.40
CA GLU A 386 -12.25 -17.47 -8.05
C GLU A 386 -11.45 -16.18 -7.85
N LEU A 387 -11.02 -15.89 -6.62
CA LEU A 387 -10.17 -14.73 -6.32
C LEU A 387 -8.81 -14.84 -6.99
N GLY A 388 -8.19 -16.03 -6.97
CA GLY A 388 -6.90 -16.26 -7.62
C GLY A 388 -6.96 -16.02 -9.12
N GLU A 389 -8.05 -16.43 -9.78
CA GLU A 389 -8.29 -16.14 -11.20
C GLU A 389 -8.56 -14.65 -11.47
N ILE A 390 -9.31 -13.97 -10.61
CA ILE A 390 -9.54 -12.52 -10.74
C ILE A 390 -8.21 -11.77 -10.67
N ILE A 391 -7.42 -11.99 -9.63
CA ILE A 391 -6.15 -11.27 -9.43
C ILE A 391 -5.12 -11.67 -10.48
N GLY A 392 -5.07 -12.95 -10.85
CA GLY A 392 -4.17 -13.37 -11.91
C GLY A 392 -4.55 -12.80 -13.28
N ARG A 393 -5.84 -12.60 -13.61
CA ARG A 393 -6.24 -11.85 -14.80
C ARG A 393 -5.84 -10.37 -14.73
N LEU A 394 -5.95 -9.74 -13.55
CA LEU A 394 -5.46 -8.36 -13.35
C LEU A 394 -3.95 -8.29 -13.58
N PHE A 395 -3.19 -9.28 -13.12
CA PHE A 395 -1.76 -9.41 -13.41
C PHE A 395 -1.50 -9.56 -14.91
N ASP A 396 -2.17 -10.50 -15.56
CA ASP A 396 -2.00 -10.78 -16.99
C ASP A 396 -2.30 -9.55 -17.87
N ASP A 397 -3.26 -8.71 -17.46
CA ASP A 397 -3.56 -7.43 -18.11
C ASP A 397 -2.51 -6.35 -17.82
N ALA A 398 -1.99 -6.30 -16.59
CA ALA A 398 -0.96 -5.35 -16.17
C ALA A 398 0.39 -5.60 -16.85
N ILE A 399 0.73 -6.85 -17.17
CA ILE A 399 2.00 -7.21 -17.81
C ILE A 399 1.96 -7.19 -19.35
N ARG A 400 0.86 -6.77 -19.96
CA ARG A 400 0.77 -6.67 -21.42
C ARG A 400 1.88 -5.76 -21.96
N PRO A 401 2.44 -6.02 -23.16
CA PRO A 401 3.55 -5.24 -23.71
C PRO A 401 3.31 -3.73 -23.75
N ALA A 402 2.05 -3.30 -23.95
CA ALA A 402 1.68 -1.88 -23.96
C ALA A 402 1.78 -1.19 -22.57
N ARG A 403 1.80 -1.95 -21.47
CA ARG A 403 1.69 -1.44 -20.09
C ARG A 403 2.87 -1.77 -19.19
N ALA A 404 3.68 -2.75 -19.56
CA ALA A 404 4.87 -3.13 -18.82
C ALA A 404 6.05 -3.39 -19.74
N PHE A 405 7.25 -3.19 -19.20
CA PHE A 405 8.47 -3.72 -19.77
C PHE A 405 8.64 -5.17 -19.34
N ARG A 406 8.85 -6.07 -20.31
CA ARG A 406 9.38 -7.41 -20.02
C ARG A 406 10.90 -7.31 -19.99
N VAL A 407 11.50 -7.70 -18.87
CA VAL A 407 12.96 -7.75 -18.70
C VAL A 407 13.46 -9.14 -19.09
N SER A 408 14.58 -9.18 -19.80
CA SER A 408 15.19 -10.41 -20.27
C SER A 408 16.70 -10.32 -20.17
N LEU A 409 17.35 -11.47 -20.01
CA LEU A 409 18.80 -11.61 -20.07
C LEU A 409 19.13 -12.21 -21.44
N VAL A 410 19.88 -11.49 -22.26
CA VAL A 410 20.23 -11.90 -23.63
C VAL A 410 21.74 -12.13 -23.74
N ASP A 411 22.13 -13.13 -24.53
CA ASP A 411 23.54 -13.35 -24.84
C ASP A 411 24.06 -12.18 -25.69
N THR A 412 25.24 -11.68 -25.34
CA THR A 412 25.90 -10.59 -26.06
C THR A 412 26.59 -11.15 -27.31
N GLU A 413 26.59 -10.40 -28.41
CA GLU A 413 27.27 -10.82 -29.64
C GLU A 413 28.79 -10.86 -29.44
N GLY A 414 29.35 -12.07 -29.30
CA GLY A 414 30.78 -12.34 -29.14
C GLY A 414 31.04 -13.42 -28.09
N GLU A 415 31.91 -14.39 -28.39
CA GLU A 415 32.23 -15.48 -27.46
C GLU A 415 32.81 -14.93 -26.13
N GLY A 416 32.23 -15.36 -25.01
CA GLY A 416 32.72 -15.03 -23.67
C GLY A 416 32.29 -13.66 -23.12
N LEU A 417 31.48 -12.88 -23.84
CA LEU A 417 30.93 -11.63 -23.32
C LEU A 417 29.83 -11.89 -22.27
N PRO A 418 29.74 -11.06 -21.22
CA PRO A 418 28.69 -11.20 -20.21
C PRO A 418 27.32 -10.98 -20.86
N ARG A 419 26.30 -11.71 -20.40
CA ARG A 419 24.92 -11.49 -20.83
C ARG A 419 24.47 -10.08 -20.46
N GLN A 420 23.61 -9.48 -21.28
CA GLN A 420 23.10 -8.13 -21.08
C GLN A 420 21.61 -8.14 -20.75
N LEU A 421 21.18 -7.20 -19.93
CA LEU A 421 19.76 -6.93 -19.67
C LEU A 421 19.12 -6.20 -20.85
N ARG A 422 17.94 -6.66 -21.26
CA ARG A 422 17.12 -6.04 -22.30
C ARG A 422 15.68 -5.90 -21.83
N TRP A 423 15.12 -4.70 -22.05
CA TRP A 423 13.71 -4.40 -21.83
C TRP A 423 12.97 -4.39 -23.16
N THR A 424 11.79 -5.02 -23.17
CA THR A 424 10.91 -5.07 -24.35
C THR A 424 9.50 -4.60 -23.97
N THR A 425 8.90 -3.79 -24.83
CA THR A 425 7.56 -3.21 -24.65
C THR A 425 6.90 -2.96 -26.00
N GLU A 426 5.70 -2.40 -26.00
CA GLU A 426 5.00 -1.94 -27.19
C GLU A 426 4.65 -0.46 -27.04
N GLU A 427 5.05 0.36 -28.02
CA GLU A 427 4.68 1.77 -28.11
C GLU A 427 3.86 1.99 -29.38
N GLN A 428 2.63 2.49 -29.23
CA GLN A 428 1.70 2.73 -30.35
C GLN A 428 1.50 1.50 -31.26
N GLY A 429 1.45 0.29 -30.70
CA GLY A 429 1.30 -0.95 -31.47
C GLY A 429 2.62 -1.52 -32.03
N VAL A 430 3.74 -0.84 -31.82
CA VAL A 430 5.05 -1.23 -32.35
C VAL A 430 5.94 -1.79 -31.25
N PRO A 431 6.53 -2.99 -31.41
CA PRO A 431 7.50 -3.51 -30.47
C PRO A 431 8.75 -2.62 -30.36
N VAL A 432 9.08 -2.21 -29.14
CA VAL A 432 10.26 -1.39 -28.83
C VAL A 432 11.19 -2.14 -27.88
N ARG A 433 12.50 -1.93 -28.03
CA ARG A 433 13.54 -2.56 -27.23
C ARG A 433 14.47 -1.49 -26.64
N TYR A 434 14.88 -1.69 -25.40
CA TYR A 434 15.87 -0.87 -24.72
C TYR A 434 16.99 -1.76 -24.18
N GLU A 435 18.24 -1.32 -24.34
CA GLU A 435 19.44 -1.98 -23.84
C GLU A 435 19.91 -1.39 -22.49
N GLU A 436 19.19 -0.39 -22.00
CA GLU A 436 19.38 0.29 -20.72
C GLU A 436 18.02 0.59 -20.08
N GLU A 437 18.00 0.99 -18.81
CA GLU A 437 16.79 1.39 -18.08
C GLU A 437 15.93 2.36 -18.92
N PRO A 438 14.71 1.96 -19.32
CA PRO A 438 13.86 2.73 -20.23
C PRO A 438 13.37 4.04 -19.61
N LEU A 439 13.13 5.04 -20.46
CA LEU A 439 12.44 6.29 -20.10
C LEU A 439 13.06 7.10 -18.94
N VAL A 440 14.35 6.91 -18.66
CA VAL A 440 15.07 7.61 -17.59
C VAL A 440 16.35 8.25 -18.12
N GLY A 441 16.58 9.52 -17.77
CA GLY A 441 17.78 10.26 -18.15
C GLY A 441 19.07 9.70 -17.51
N PHE A 442 20.21 9.93 -18.16
CA PHE A 442 21.53 9.43 -17.76
C PHE A 442 21.84 9.63 -16.26
N TRP A 443 21.64 10.84 -15.73
CA TRP A 443 21.98 11.16 -14.34
C TRP A 443 21.18 10.38 -13.31
N ARG A 444 19.88 10.14 -13.55
CA ARG A 444 19.04 9.36 -12.64
C ARG A 444 19.43 7.88 -12.66
N ARG A 445 19.85 7.35 -13.81
CA ARG A 445 20.41 5.98 -13.91
C ARG A 445 21.74 5.86 -13.17
N LEU A 446 22.64 6.83 -13.35
CA LEU A 446 23.92 6.86 -12.65
C LEU A 446 23.71 6.95 -11.13
N PHE A 447 22.83 7.84 -10.67
CA PHE A 447 22.49 7.99 -9.26
C PHE A 447 21.92 6.69 -8.67
N SER A 448 20.99 6.02 -9.37
CA SER A 448 20.47 4.72 -8.95
C SER A 448 21.55 3.64 -8.86
N ARG A 449 22.51 3.62 -9.80
CA ARG A 449 23.64 2.67 -9.77
C ARG A 449 24.57 2.93 -8.58
N LEU A 450 24.89 4.20 -8.31
CA LEU A 450 25.74 4.58 -7.17
C LEU A 450 25.08 4.26 -5.82
N LEU A 451 23.79 4.54 -5.66
CA LEU A 451 23.01 4.08 -4.51
C LEU A 451 23.04 2.56 -4.41
N GLY A 452 22.89 1.88 -5.55
CA GLY A 452 23.03 0.44 -5.69
C GLY A 452 24.43 -0.10 -5.36
N MET A 453 25.46 0.71 -5.11
CA MET A 453 26.76 0.20 -4.64
C MET A 453 27.01 0.50 -3.17
N VAL A 454 26.47 1.62 -2.68
CA VAL A 454 26.80 2.17 -1.36
C VAL A 454 25.72 1.89 -0.31
N ALA A 455 24.46 1.74 -0.74
CA ALA A 455 23.36 1.54 0.20
C ALA A 455 23.43 0.14 0.84
N PRO A 456 23.48 0.06 2.18
CA PRO A 456 23.27 -1.16 2.95
C PRO A 456 21.92 -1.81 2.61
N GLU A 457 21.85 -3.15 2.58
CA GLU A 457 20.61 -3.88 2.27
C GLU A 457 19.47 -3.59 3.25
N ASP A 458 19.77 -3.22 4.49
CA ASP A 458 18.81 -2.82 5.52
C ASP A 458 18.21 -1.43 5.29
N LEU A 459 18.85 -0.60 4.47
CA LEU A 459 18.35 0.72 4.05
C LEU A 459 17.61 0.68 2.71
N LEU A 460 17.78 -0.39 1.92
CA LEU A 460 17.11 -0.63 0.64
C LEU A 460 15.73 -1.25 0.83
#